data_AF-T1D106-F1
#
_entry.id   AF-T1D106-F1
#
_cell.length_a   1.000
_cell.length_b   1.000
_cell.length_c   1.000
_cell.angle_alpha   90.00
_cell.angle_beta   90.00
_cell.angle_gamma   90.00
#
_symmetry.space_group_name_H-M   'P 1'
#
loop_
_entity.id
_entity.type
_entity.pdbx_description
1 polymer ?
#
loop_
_entity_poly.entity_id
_entity_poly.type
_entity_poly.pdbx_seq_one_letter_code
_entity_poly.pdbx_strand_id
1 'polypeptide(L)'
;MLDGWSAHKGKMVKAYVEGTWGKLTLHFLPVHAPEPNPDELLWSDSKCTGHARRPLQAGEKPEPPIRAQRPALGRNPARVRVLQTSKRCLHCADL
;
A
#
# COMPACT_ATOMS: atom_id res chain seq x y z
N MET A 1 6.62 1.09 -5.81
CA MET A 1 7.17 1.99 -4.78
C MET A 1 7.32 1.20 -3.49
N LEU A 2 8.38 1.40 -2.71
CA LEU A 2 8.67 0.63 -1.49
C LEU A 2 9.23 1.54 -0.39
N ASP A 3 9.07 1.13 0.86
CA ASP A 3 9.74 1.78 1.98
C ASP A 3 11.25 1.47 1.98
N GLY A 4 12.00 2.18 2.83
CA GLY A 4 13.45 2.09 2.90
C GLY A 4 14.00 0.81 3.57
N TRP A 5 13.15 -0.15 3.96
CA TRP A 5 13.54 -1.27 4.82
C TRP A 5 14.56 -2.20 4.12
N SER A 6 15.55 -2.68 4.88
CA SER A 6 16.64 -3.53 4.40
C SER A 6 16.17 -4.80 3.69
N ALA A 7 15.00 -5.34 4.06
CA ALA A 7 14.38 -6.48 3.39
C ALA A 7 14.17 -6.25 1.88
N HIS A 8 13.79 -5.03 1.49
CA HIS A 8 13.58 -4.66 0.09
C HIS A 8 14.87 -4.41 -0.70
N LYS A 9 16.01 -4.29 -0.02
CA LYS A 9 17.33 -4.01 -0.63
C LYS A 9 18.23 -5.26 -0.68
N GLY A 10 17.70 -6.42 -0.29
CA GLY A 10 18.43 -7.68 -0.26
C GLY A 10 18.90 -8.17 -1.64
N LYS A 11 19.95 -8.98 -1.65
CA LYS A 11 20.56 -9.53 -2.88
C LYS A 11 19.55 -10.30 -3.75
N MET A 12 18.68 -11.09 -3.11
CA MET A 12 17.63 -11.86 -3.79
C MET A 12 16.64 -10.96 -4.52
N VAL A 13 16.25 -9.83 -3.91
CA VAL A 13 15.32 -8.87 -4.53
C VAL A 13 15.97 -8.21 -5.74
N LYS A 14 17.24 -7.81 -5.63
CA LYS A 14 17.98 -7.22 -6.76
C LYS A 14 18.11 -8.19 -7.93
N ALA A 15 18.53 -9.43 -7.68
CA ALA A 15 18.64 -10.45 -8.71
C ALA A 15 17.29 -10.73 -9.40
N TYR A 16 16.18 -10.72 -8.64
CA TYR A 16 14.84 -10.85 -9.22
C TYR A 16 14.48 -9.68 -10.13
N VAL A 17 14.71 -8.44 -9.67
CA VAL A 17 14.44 -7.22 -10.46
C VAL A 17 15.27 -7.18 -11.73
N GLU A 18 16.56 -7.50 -11.67
CA GLU A 18 17.44 -7.63 -12.85
C GLU A 18 16.89 -8.70 -13.82
N GLY A 19 16.40 -9.82 -13.29
CA GLY A 19 15.74 -10.87 -14.06
C GLY A 19 14.42 -10.48 -14.73
N THR A 20 13.84 -9.32 -14.41
CA THR A 20 12.64 -8.81 -15.10
C THR A 20 12.94 -7.97 -16.34
N TRP A 21 14.22 -7.72 -16.63
CA TRP A 21 14.69 -7.05 -17.86
C TRP A 21 14.05 -5.65 -18.02
N GLY A 22 13.98 -4.90 -16.92
CA GLY A 22 13.42 -3.55 -16.90
C GLY A 22 11.89 -3.46 -16.83
N LYS A 23 11.17 -4.60 -16.83
CA LYS A 23 9.70 -4.61 -16.65
C LYS A 23 9.27 -4.24 -15.23
N LEU A 24 10.18 -4.37 -14.25
CA LEU A 24 9.97 -3.96 -12.88
C LEU A 24 11.04 -2.96 -12.47
N THR A 25 10.62 -1.77 -12.05
CA THR A 25 11.49 -0.76 -11.45
C THR A 25 11.09 -0.54 -9.99
N LEU A 26 12.08 -0.48 -9.10
CA LEU A 26 11.85 -0.21 -7.68
C LEU A 26 12.15 1.25 -7.38
N HIS A 27 11.14 1.97 -6.90
CA HIS A 27 11.24 3.35 -6.43
C HIS A 27 11.15 3.34 -4.91
N PHE A 28 12.21 3.80 -4.23
CA PHE A 28 12.29 3.79 -2.76
C PHE A 28 11.91 5.15 -2.19
N LEU A 29 11.11 5.12 -1.13
CA LEU A 29 10.79 6.30 -0.33
C LEU A 29 12.01 6.78 0.48
N PRO A 30 12.15 8.10 0.69
CA PRO A 30 13.11 8.62 1.66
C PRO A 30 12.82 8.09 3.07
N VAL A 31 13.87 7.96 3.90
CA VAL A 31 13.84 7.30 5.22
C VAL A 31 12.80 7.91 6.18
N HIS A 32 12.47 9.19 6.02
CA HIS A 32 11.40 9.87 6.74
C HIS A 32 10.58 10.69 5.74
N ALA A 33 9.55 10.08 5.15
CA ALA A 33 8.54 10.82 4.41
C ALA A 33 7.53 11.40 5.42
N PRO A 34 7.37 12.74 5.52
CA PRO A 34 6.34 13.34 6.38
C PRO A 34 4.92 13.08 5.85
N GLU A 35 4.81 12.81 4.55
CA GLU A 35 3.56 12.46 3.87
C GLU A 35 3.47 10.93 3.68
N PRO A 36 2.29 10.34 3.90
CA PRO A 36 2.06 8.90 3.74
C PRO A 36 2.19 8.47 2.28
N ASN A 37 2.70 7.25 2.08
CA ASN A 37 2.67 6.61 0.77
C ASN A 37 1.22 6.21 0.39
N PRO A 38 0.93 5.86 -0.87
CA PRO A 38 -0.46 5.65 -1.30
C PRO A 38 -1.07 4.41 -0.63
N ASP A 39 -0.23 3.46 -0.22
CA ASP A 39 -0.63 2.26 0.51
C ASP A 39 -1.04 2.59 1.96
N GLU A 40 -0.36 3.52 2.62
CA GLU A 40 -0.72 4.04 3.94
C GLU A 40 -2.05 4.81 3.89
N LEU A 41 -2.27 5.60 2.83
CA LEU A 41 -3.57 6.23 2.59
C LEU A 41 -4.67 5.18 2.38
N LEU A 42 -4.38 4.12 1.61
CA LEU A 42 -5.30 3.00 1.41
C LEU A 42 -5.61 2.26 2.72
N TRP A 43 -4.61 2.06 3.58
CA TRP A 43 -4.78 1.41 4.88
C TRP A 43 -5.61 2.27 5.84
N SER A 44 -5.36 3.57 5.88
CA SER A 44 -6.17 4.51 6.68
C SER A 44 -7.63 4.49 6.21
N ASP A 45 -7.86 4.61 4.91
CA ASP A 45 -9.19 4.54 4.29
C ASP A 45 -9.90 3.22 4.60
N SER A 46 -9.18 2.10 4.50
CA SER A 46 -9.71 0.76 4.79
C SER A 46 -10.10 0.59 6.25
N LYS A 47 -9.28 1.09 7.19
CA LYS A 47 -9.59 1.06 8.62
C LYS A 47 -10.84 1.90 8.94
N CYS A 48 -10.91 3.11 8.38
CA CYS A 48 -12.02 4.05 8.61
C CYS A 48 -13.35 3.60 7.99
N THR A 49 -13.32 2.89 6.87
CA THR A 49 -14.55 2.51 6.14
C THR A 49 -14.99 1.06 6.31
N GLY A 50 -14.17 0.22 6.93
CA GLY A 50 -14.51 -1.16 7.29
C GLY A 50 -14.67 -1.33 8.80
N HIS A 51 -13.62 -1.88 9.43
CA HIS A 51 -13.63 -2.38 10.81
C HIS A 51 -13.74 -1.31 11.89
N ALA A 52 -13.60 -0.01 11.57
CA ALA A 52 -13.85 1.06 12.54
C ALA A 52 -15.23 0.95 13.22
N ARG A 53 -16.21 0.30 12.57
CA ARG A 53 -17.57 0.10 13.12
C ARG A 53 -17.83 -1.29 13.70
N ARG A 54 -16.88 -2.23 13.60
CA ARG A 54 -16.98 -3.57 14.17
C ARG A 54 -15.62 -3.98 14.75
N PRO A 55 -15.37 -3.66 16.03
CA PRO A 55 -14.20 -4.17 16.74
C PRO A 55 -14.17 -5.70 16.71
N LEU A 56 -12.97 -6.28 16.58
CA LEU A 56 -12.77 -7.72 16.66
C LEU A 56 -13.07 -8.21 18.07
N GLN A 57 -13.85 -9.28 18.17
CA GLN A 57 -14.09 -9.95 19.45
C GLN A 57 -12.90 -10.83 19.83
N ALA A 58 -12.80 -11.18 21.11
CA ALA A 58 -11.75 -12.07 21.60
C ALA A 58 -11.77 -13.41 20.84
N GLY A 59 -10.61 -13.80 20.29
CA GLY A 59 -10.47 -15.02 19.49
C GLY A 59 -10.89 -14.90 18.01
N GLU A 60 -11.46 -13.77 17.58
CA GLU A 60 -11.71 -13.52 16.17
C GLU A 60 -10.41 -13.17 15.43
N LYS A 61 -10.28 -13.73 14.23
CA LYS A 61 -9.16 -13.46 13.32
C LYS A 61 -9.45 -12.23 12.46
N PRO A 62 -8.50 -11.28 12.30
CA PRO A 62 -8.68 -10.10 11.47
C PRO A 62 -8.73 -10.40 9.97
N GLU A 63 -8.11 -11.48 9.50
CA GLU A 63 -7.86 -11.72 8.08
C GLU A 63 -9.14 -11.95 7.26
N PRO A 64 -10.12 -12.80 7.68
CA PRO A 64 -11.31 -13.05 6.88
C PRO A 64 -12.15 -11.79 6.63
N PRO A 65 -12.44 -10.95 7.65
CA PRO A 65 -13.15 -9.68 7.46
C PRO A 65 -12.39 -8.70 6.54
N ILE A 66 -11.07 -8.56 6.70
CA ILE A 66 -10.24 -7.70 5.82
C ILE A 66 -10.29 -8.20 4.37
N ARG A 67 -10.19 -9.52 4.16
CA ARG A 67 -10.24 -10.13 2.83
C ARG A 67 -11.59 -9.91 2.15
N ALA A 68 -12.69 -9.92 2.90
CA ALA A 68 -14.03 -9.65 2.38
C ALA A 68 -14.22 -8.18 1.97
N GLN A 69 -13.57 -7.24 2.65
CA GLN A 69 -13.65 -5.80 2.34
C GLN A 69 -12.87 -5.41 1.08
N ARG A 70 -11.71 -6.03 0.84
CA ARG A 70 -10.77 -5.64 -0.24
C ARG A 70 -11.40 -5.56 -1.65
N PRO A 71 -12.26 -6.50 -2.09
CA PRO A 71 -12.89 -6.42 -3.42
C PRO A 71 -13.79 -5.20 -3.59
N ALA A 72 -14.46 -4.73 -2.52
CA ALA A 72 -15.33 -3.56 -2.61
C ALA A 72 -14.54 -2.28 -2.92
N LEU A 73 -13.32 -2.18 -2.40
CA LEU A 73 -12.41 -1.08 -2.70
C LEU A 73 -11.92 -1.15 -4.16
N GLY A 74 -11.54 -2.34 -4.64
CA GLY A 74 -11.12 -2.56 -6.02
C GLY A 74 -12.21 -2.28 -7.07
N ARG A 75 -13.50 -2.40 -6.69
CA ARG A 75 -14.65 -2.07 -7.57
C ARG A 75 -14.89 -0.57 -7.73
N ASN A 76 -14.18 0.29 -7.00
CA ASN A 76 -14.28 1.74 -7.10
C ASN A 76 -12.96 2.36 -7.59
N PRO A 77 -12.69 2.35 -8.91
CA PRO A 77 -11.44 2.85 -9.47
C PRO A 77 -11.25 4.36 -9.26
N ALA A 78 -12.33 5.13 -9.12
CA ALA A 78 -12.25 6.56 -8.82
C ALA A 78 -11.66 6.81 -7.44
N ARG A 79 -12.08 6.03 -6.43
CA ARG A 79 -11.55 6.12 -5.07
C ARG A 79 -10.08 5.68 -5.00
N VAL A 80 -9.72 4.60 -5.68
CA VAL A 80 -8.31 4.15 -5.78
C VAL A 80 -7.45 5.24 -6.43
N ARG A 81 -7.93 5.84 -7.53
CA ARG A 81 -7.22 6.92 -8.21
C ARG A 81 -6.98 8.12 -7.28
N VAL A 82 -8.00 8.56 -6.54
CA VAL A 82 -7.85 9.67 -5.59
C VAL A 82 -6.79 9.38 -4.53
N LEU A 83 -6.71 8.15 -4.01
CA LEU A 83 -5.68 7.77 -3.04
C LEU A 83 -4.28 7.78 -3.67
N GLN A 84 -4.18 7.36 -4.94
CA GLN A 84 -2.93 7.32 -5.71
C GLN A 84 -2.51 8.67 -6.31
N THR A 85 -3.38 9.68 -6.37
CA THR A 85 -3.05 11.00 -6.94
C THR A 85 -3.23 12.14 -5.93
N SER A 86 -3.52 11.81 -4.67
CA SER A 86 -3.71 12.78 -3.60
C SER A 86 -2.43 13.57 -3.37
N LYS A 87 -2.56 14.89 -3.18
CA LYS A 87 -1.42 15.77 -2.79
C LYS A 87 -0.82 15.43 -1.41
N ARG A 88 -1.56 14.66 -0.60
CA ARG A 88 -1.08 14.06 0.66
C ARG A 88 -0.19 12.83 0.44
N CYS A 89 0.07 12.48 -0.81
CA CYS A 89 0.93 11.37 -1.18
C CYS A 89 2.15 11.94 -1.92
N LEU A 90 3.29 11.99 -1.25
CA LEU A 90 4.53 12.41 -1.91
C LEU A 90 4.93 11.34 -2.95
N HIS A 91 5.43 11.77 -4.11
CA HIS A 91 5.87 10.96 -5.26
C HIS A 91 4.78 10.33 -6.16
N CYS A 92 3.51 10.67 -5.97
CA CYS A 92 2.48 10.29 -6.93
C CYS A 92 2.54 11.08 -8.25
N ALA A 93 3.35 12.14 -8.31
CA ALA A 93 3.47 13.03 -9.46
C ALA A 93 4.62 12.67 -10.42
N ASP A 94 5.51 11.73 -10.04
CA ASP A 94 6.74 11.40 -10.79
C ASP A 94 6.74 9.97 -11.37
N LEU A 95 5.56 9.35 -11.51
CA LEU A 95 5.34 8.05 -12.16
C LEU A 95 4.36 8.17 -13.32
#